data_AF-A0AAD9E4M3-F1
#
_entry.id   AF-A0AAD9E4M3-F1
#
_cell.length_a   1.000
_cell.length_b   1.000
_cell.length_c   1.000
_cell.angle_alpha   90.00
_cell.angle_beta   90.00
_cell.angle_gamma   90.00
#
_symmetry.space_group_name_H-M   'P 1'
#
loop_
_entity.id
_entity.type
_entity.pdbx_description
1 polymer ?
#
loop_
_entity_poly.entity_id
_entity_poly.type
_entity_poly.pdbx_seq_one_letter_code
_entity_poly.pdbx_strand_id
1 'polypeptide(L)'
;QTQPQAVTQLKEDLRVFARIPEEGLGAARKHAPFTLRRTVCQALSLQLADIPHIYHIATGYSIRPLNKQVQQALLVNKQKLADSLGAYKVETPTKWFTYVVPRCPAKLWSLDGEALDLATLVEDEVLAHTGRKPIRAYQSRLGVNPVTNEVSWVVSFST
;
A
#
# COMPACT_ATOMS: atom_id res chain seq x y z
N GLN A 1 29.05 0.58 18.86
CA GLN A 1 29.57 0.50 17.48
C GLN A 1 28.49 1.04 16.54
N THR A 2 28.71 2.21 15.96
CA THR A 2 27.79 2.88 15.02
C THR A 2 28.14 2.44 13.61
N GLN A 3 27.26 1.67 12.96
CA GLN A 3 27.38 1.35 11.54
C GLN A 3 26.97 2.57 10.70
N PRO A 4 27.76 2.98 9.69
CA PRO A 4 27.37 4.02 8.76
C PRO A 4 26.24 3.50 7.85
N GLN A 5 25.04 4.06 8.02
CA GLN A 5 23.93 3.80 7.09
C GLN A 5 24.28 4.44 5.73
N ALA A 6 24.59 3.60 4.76
CA ALA A 6 24.72 4.00 3.36
C ALA A 6 23.46 4.77 2.96
N VAL A 7 23.63 6.04 2.59
CA VAL A 7 22.58 6.86 2.00
C VAL A 7 22.34 6.32 0.60
N THR A 8 21.57 5.23 0.50
CA THR A 8 21.12 4.68 -0.77
C THR A 8 20.31 5.77 -1.43
N GLN A 9 20.82 6.32 -2.53
CA GLN A 9 20.11 7.28 -3.38
C GLN A 9 18.68 6.77 -3.56
N LEU A 10 17.71 7.46 -2.95
CA LEU A 10 16.30 7.08 -2.99
C LEU A 10 15.84 7.23 -4.44
N LYS A 11 15.99 6.16 -5.23
CA LYS A 11 15.39 6.09 -6.57
C LYS A 11 13.89 6.25 -6.37
N GLU A 12 13.34 7.34 -6.90
CA GLU A 12 11.91 7.59 -6.89
C GLU A 12 11.19 6.39 -7.50
N ASP A 13 10.17 5.90 -6.79
CA ASP A 13 9.40 4.76 -7.25
C ASP A 13 8.39 5.23 -8.30
N LEU A 14 8.74 5.01 -9.57
CA LEU A 14 7.92 5.45 -10.70
C LEU A 14 6.76 4.50 -11.02
N ARG A 15 6.55 3.44 -10.24
CA ARG A 15 5.51 2.44 -10.56
C ARG A 15 4.12 3.07 -10.53
N VAL A 16 3.20 2.48 -11.29
CA VAL A 16 1.78 2.83 -11.25
C VAL A 16 1.00 1.54 -11.06
N PHE A 17 0.12 1.52 -10.08
CA PHE A 17 -0.70 0.35 -9.78
C PHE A 17 -2.10 0.55 -10.34
N ALA A 18 -2.58 -0.47 -11.05
CA ALA A 18 -3.98 -0.56 -11.47
C ALA A 18 -4.65 -1.68 -10.67
N ARG A 19 -5.63 -1.30 -9.84
CA ARG A 19 -6.37 -2.21 -8.96
C ARG A 19 -7.57 -2.78 -9.68
N ILE A 20 -7.65 -4.10 -9.76
CA ILE A 20 -8.73 -4.83 -10.41
C ILE A 20 -9.69 -5.33 -9.32
N PRO A 21 -11.02 -5.28 -9.53
CA PRO A 21 -11.98 -5.87 -8.60
C PRO A 21 -11.75 -7.39 -8.46
N GLU A 22 -12.05 -7.95 -7.29
CA GLU A 22 -11.74 -9.36 -6.99
C GLU A 22 -12.43 -10.33 -7.95
N GLU A 23 -13.65 -10.02 -8.38
CA GLU A 23 -14.42 -10.76 -9.37
C GLU A 23 -13.70 -10.85 -10.73
N GLY A 24 -12.98 -9.80 -11.11
CA GLY A 24 -12.24 -9.69 -12.36
C GLY A 24 -10.80 -10.20 -12.32
N LEU A 25 -10.25 -10.48 -11.12
CA LEU A 25 -8.84 -10.86 -10.96
C LEU A 25 -8.49 -12.16 -11.69
N GLY A 26 -9.41 -13.13 -11.71
CA GLY A 26 -9.21 -14.42 -12.38
C GLY A 26 -9.00 -14.28 -13.89
N ALA A 27 -9.77 -13.40 -14.54
CA ALA A 27 -9.60 -13.07 -15.96
C ALA A 27 -8.35 -12.22 -16.17
N ALA A 28 -8.14 -11.22 -15.31
CA ALA A 28 -7.01 -10.29 -15.39
C ALA A 28 -5.64 -10.99 -15.38
N ARG A 29 -5.50 -12.07 -14.60
CA ARG A 29 -4.26 -12.88 -14.53
C ARG A 29 -3.99 -13.71 -15.79
N LYS A 30 -4.98 -13.94 -16.65
CA LYS A 30 -4.81 -14.70 -17.91
C LYS A 30 -4.25 -13.82 -19.04
N HIS A 31 -4.39 -12.50 -18.94
CA HIS A 31 -3.90 -11.60 -19.98
C HIS A 31 -2.38 -11.54 -19.98
N ALA A 32 -1.75 -11.83 -21.13
CA ALA A 32 -0.30 -11.74 -21.25
C ALA A 32 0.17 -10.29 -21.03
N PRO A 33 1.32 -10.05 -20.35
CA PRO A 33 1.88 -8.72 -20.13
C PRO A 33 2.06 -7.90 -21.41
N PHE A 34 2.40 -8.55 -22.52
CA PHE A 34 2.53 -7.89 -23.83
C PHE A 34 1.20 -7.34 -24.35
N THR A 35 0.12 -8.12 -24.23
CA THR A 35 -1.23 -7.68 -24.60
C THR A 35 -1.64 -6.46 -23.79
N LEU A 36 -1.43 -6.51 -22.46
CA LEU A 36 -1.71 -5.38 -21.56
C LEU A 36 -0.91 -4.13 -21.96
N ARG A 37 0.39 -4.28 -22.23
CA ARG A 37 1.24 -3.17 -22.69
C ARG A 37 0.72 -2.57 -23.99
N ARG A 38 0.38 -3.40 -24.98
CA ARG A 38 -0.13 -2.95 -26.28
C ARG A 38 -1.44 -2.18 -26.12
N THR A 39 -2.39 -2.71 -25.36
CA THR A 39 -3.68 -2.06 -25.09
C THR A 39 -3.50 -0.71 -24.41
N VAL A 40 -2.66 -0.62 -23.38
CA VAL A 40 -2.36 0.65 -22.69
C VAL A 40 -1.69 1.67 -23.62
N CYS A 41 -0.72 1.22 -24.42
CA CYS A 41 -0.05 2.09 -25.39
C CYS A 41 -1.02 2.61 -26.46
N GLN A 42 -1.93 1.77 -26.95
CA GLN A 42 -2.96 2.18 -27.91
C GLN A 42 -3.95 3.17 -27.30
N ALA A 43 -4.41 2.94 -26.07
CA ALA A 43 -5.39 3.78 -25.40
C ALA A 43 -4.85 5.18 -25.04
N LEU A 44 -3.55 5.28 -24.74
CA LEU A 44 -2.90 6.51 -24.30
C LEU A 44 -1.99 7.14 -25.36
N SER A 45 -1.97 6.59 -26.57
CA SER A 45 -1.07 7.00 -27.66
C SER A 45 0.40 7.06 -27.24
N LEU A 46 0.84 6.10 -26.41
CA LEU A 46 2.22 5.95 -25.93
C LEU A 46 2.98 4.94 -26.78
N GLN A 47 4.32 4.98 -26.73
CA GLN A 47 5.14 3.98 -27.39
C GLN A 47 5.36 2.76 -26.49
N LEU A 48 5.55 1.58 -27.09
CA LEU A 48 5.82 0.36 -26.33
C LEU A 48 7.11 0.48 -25.49
N ALA A 49 8.06 1.31 -25.93
CA ALA A 49 9.30 1.62 -25.21
C ALA A 49 9.06 2.42 -23.91
N ASP A 50 8.00 3.23 -23.84
CA ASP A 50 7.68 4.06 -22.68
C ASP A 50 7.24 3.25 -21.46
N ILE A 51 6.70 2.05 -21.69
CA ILE A 51 6.29 1.11 -20.63
C ILE A 51 7.09 -0.17 -20.80
N PRO A 52 8.30 -0.29 -20.23
CA PRO A 52 9.13 -1.49 -20.40
C PRO A 52 8.48 -2.78 -19.91
N HIS A 53 7.73 -2.74 -18.81
CA HIS A 53 7.15 -3.94 -18.19
C HIS A 53 5.82 -3.65 -17.51
N ILE A 54 4.92 -4.64 -17.55
CA ILE A 54 3.73 -4.72 -16.70
C ILE A 54 3.80 -6.06 -15.97
N TYR A 55 3.64 -6.02 -14.65
CA TYR A 55 3.64 -7.20 -13.79
C TYR A 55 2.24 -7.48 -13.25
N HIS A 56 1.92 -8.75 -13.10
CA HIS A 56 0.75 -9.16 -12.34
C HIS A 56 1.05 -9.08 -10.84
N ILE A 57 0.11 -8.52 -10.09
CA ILE A 57 0.16 -8.49 -8.63
C ILE A 57 -1.13 -9.08 -8.07
N ALA A 58 -1.14 -9.40 -6.78
CA ALA A 58 -2.29 -10.04 -6.12
C ALA A 58 -3.61 -9.28 -6.35
N THR A 59 -3.54 -7.95 -6.38
CA THR A 59 -4.67 -7.02 -6.47
C THR A 59 -4.83 -6.34 -7.84
N GLY A 60 -4.17 -6.84 -8.89
CA GLY A 60 -4.26 -6.29 -10.25
C GLY A 60 -2.94 -6.24 -10.99
N TYR A 61 -2.55 -5.06 -11.49
CA TYR A 61 -1.35 -4.85 -12.29
C TYR A 61 -0.42 -3.80 -11.70
N SER A 62 0.88 -4.01 -11.90
CA SER A 62 1.94 -3.04 -11.63
C SER A 62 2.61 -2.63 -12.94
N ILE A 63 2.43 -1.39 -13.34
CA ILE A 63 2.99 -0.81 -14.56
C ILE A 63 4.31 -0.14 -14.20
N ARG A 64 5.37 -0.48 -14.93
CA ARG A 64 6.67 0.17 -14.82
C ARG A 64 6.83 1.14 -16.00
N PRO A 65 6.67 2.47 -15.80
CA PRO A 65 7.01 3.45 -16.81
C PRO A 65 8.54 3.62 -16.91
N LEU A 66 9.00 4.09 -18.07
CA LEU A 66 10.41 4.37 -18.35
C LEU A 66 10.90 5.60 -17.57
N ASN A 67 10.10 6.68 -17.58
CA ASN A 67 10.45 7.99 -17.04
C ASN A 67 9.29 8.61 -16.23
N LYS A 68 9.61 9.61 -15.41
CA LYS A 68 8.62 10.37 -14.62
C LYS A 68 7.56 11.07 -15.49
N GLN A 69 7.93 11.51 -16.69
CA GLN A 69 6.98 12.09 -17.65
C GLN A 69 5.92 11.07 -18.10
N VAL A 70 6.33 9.84 -18.40
CA VAL A 70 5.40 8.76 -18.77
C VAL A 70 4.51 8.38 -17.57
N GLN A 71 5.09 8.33 -16.36
CA GLN A 71 4.31 8.13 -15.14
C GLN A 71 3.23 9.21 -14.99
N GLN A 72 3.58 10.48 -15.16
CA GLN A 72 2.62 11.58 -15.08
C GLN A 72 1.55 11.49 -16.17
N ALA A 73 1.91 11.13 -17.41
CA ALA A 73 0.94 10.92 -18.48
C ALA A 73 -0.07 9.80 -18.15
N LEU A 74 0.39 8.71 -17.51
CA LEU A 74 -0.46 7.64 -17.00
C LEU A 74 -1.40 8.12 -15.89
N LEU A 75 -0.92 8.97 -14.98
CA LEU A 75 -1.70 9.50 -13.86
C LEU A 75 -2.72 10.56 -14.30
N VAL A 76 -2.38 11.42 -15.27
CA VAL A 76 -3.30 12.40 -15.87
C VAL A 76 -4.44 11.66 -16.56
N ASN A 77 -4.14 10.56 -17.26
CA ASN A 77 -5.13 9.74 -17.95
C ASN A 77 -5.57 8.51 -17.14
N LYS A 78 -5.56 8.60 -15.81
CA LYS A 78 -5.88 7.49 -14.90
C LYS A 78 -7.21 6.80 -15.22
N GLN A 79 -8.22 7.57 -15.65
CA GLN A 79 -9.54 7.04 -15.97
C GLN A 79 -9.48 6.14 -17.21
N LYS A 80 -8.98 6.66 -18.34
CA LYS A 80 -8.78 5.88 -19.57
C LYS A 80 -7.91 4.63 -19.35
N LEU A 81 -6.88 4.76 -18.52
CA LEU A 81 -6.02 3.64 -18.14
C LEU A 81 -6.80 2.58 -17.35
N ALA A 82 -7.62 3.01 -16.38
CA ALA A 82 -8.50 2.15 -15.61
C ALA A 82 -9.49 1.40 -16.52
N ASP A 83 -10.19 2.12 -17.39
CA ASP A 83 -11.14 1.55 -18.35
C ASP A 83 -10.48 0.53 -19.28
N SER A 84 -9.26 0.82 -19.77
CA SER A 84 -8.51 -0.08 -20.67
C SER A 84 -8.05 -1.37 -20.00
N LEU A 85 -7.83 -1.34 -18.69
CA LEU A 85 -7.33 -2.48 -17.91
C LEU A 85 -8.43 -3.18 -17.10
N GLY A 86 -9.65 -2.67 -17.11
CA GLY A 86 -10.72 -3.13 -16.20
C GLY A 86 -10.42 -2.85 -14.73
N ALA A 87 -9.64 -1.80 -14.45
CA ALA A 87 -9.28 -1.40 -13.09
C ALA A 87 -10.27 -0.38 -12.55
N TYR A 88 -10.63 -0.50 -11.27
CA TYR A 88 -11.49 0.47 -10.59
C TYR A 88 -10.68 1.65 -10.00
N LYS A 89 -9.37 1.45 -9.79
CA LYS A 89 -8.50 2.46 -9.18
C LYS A 89 -7.10 2.40 -9.75
N VAL A 90 -6.52 3.56 -10.01
CA VAL A 90 -5.12 3.74 -10.40
C VAL A 90 -4.43 4.60 -9.35
N GLU A 91 -3.30 4.13 -8.83
CA GLU A 91 -2.58 4.78 -7.73
C GLU A 91 -1.06 4.67 -7.88
N THR A 92 -0.35 5.62 -7.30
CA THR A 92 1.11 5.57 -7.16
C THR A 92 1.52 4.73 -5.95
N PRO A 93 2.76 4.20 -5.94
CA PRO A 93 3.34 3.58 -4.76
C PRO A 93 3.26 4.54 -3.58
N THR A 94 2.49 4.15 -2.56
CA THR A 94 2.50 4.81 -1.27
C THR A 94 3.56 4.15 -0.41
N LYS A 95 4.50 4.92 0.11
CA LYS A 95 5.52 4.41 1.03
C LYS A 95 4.90 4.30 2.43
N TRP A 96 4.90 3.11 2.99
CA TRP A 96 4.37 2.84 4.33
C TRP A 96 5.55 2.73 5.30
N PHE A 97 5.47 3.47 6.40
CA PHE A 97 6.38 3.35 7.54
C PHE A 97 5.65 2.56 8.62
N THR A 98 6.10 1.33 8.84
CA THR A 98 5.48 0.41 9.79
C THR A 98 6.32 0.31 11.04
N TYR A 99 5.71 0.61 12.17
CA TYR A 99 6.32 0.56 13.50
C TYR A 99 5.65 -0.54 14.32
N VAL A 100 6.46 -1.23 15.13
CA VAL A 100 5.95 -2.18 16.12
C VAL A 100 6.02 -1.50 17.48
N VAL A 101 4.87 -1.38 18.13
CA VAL A 101 4.71 -0.84 19.48
C VAL A 101 4.54 -2.05 20.42
N PRO A 102 5.59 -2.46 21.14
CA PRO A 102 5.51 -3.58 22.07
C PRO A 102 4.87 -3.15 23.40
N ARG A 103 4.50 -4.15 24.22
CA ARG A 103 4.04 -3.96 25.61
C ARG A 103 2.75 -3.15 25.78
N CYS A 104 1.83 -3.20 24.81
CA CYS A 104 0.50 -2.64 25.01
C CYS A 104 -0.36 -3.62 25.82
N PRO A 105 -1.23 -3.15 26.71
CA PRO A 105 -2.19 -4.01 27.40
C PRO A 105 -3.13 -4.67 26.39
N ALA A 106 -3.43 -5.96 26.55
CA ALA A 106 -4.31 -6.70 25.63
C ALA A 106 -5.79 -6.33 25.74
N LYS A 107 -6.23 -5.86 26.91
CA LYS A 107 -7.59 -5.38 27.19
C LYS A 107 -7.50 -4.12 28.03
N LEU A 108 -8.31 -3.12 27.68
CA LEU A 108 -8.54 -1.94 28.51
C LEU A 108 -9.97 -1.96 29.03
N TRP A 109 -10.14 -1.52 30.26
CA TRP A 109 -11.42 -1.42 30.93
C TRP A 109 -11.71 0.04 31.20
N SER A 110 -12.95 0.47 30.96
CA SER A 110 -13.42 1.77 31.44
C SER A 110 -13.45 1.80 32.97
N LEU A 111 -13.48 3.00 33.54
CA LEU A 111 -13.69 3.20 34.97
C LEU A 111 -15.01 2.59 35.46
N ASP A 112 -16.00 2.50 34.56
CA ASP A 112 -17.31 1.87 34.79
C ASP A 112 -17.32 0.33 34.60
N GLY A 113 -16.17 -0.27 34.26
CA GLY A 113 -16.03 -1.74 34.10
C GLY A 113 -16.36 -2.29 32.72
N GLU A 114 -16.69 -1.43 31.75
CA GLU A 114 -16.96 -1.83 30.35
C GLU A 114 -15.65 -2.10 29.59
N ALA A 115 -15.64 -3.10 28.72
CA ALA A 115 -14.49 -3.39 27.86
C ALA A 115 -14.39 -2.37 26.72
N LEU A 116 -13.25 -1.71 26.59
CA LEU A 116 -13.03 -0.68 25.57
C LEU A 116 -12.46 -1.28 24.28
N ASP A 117 -12.85 -0.67 23.15
CA ASP A 117 -12.28 -1.01 21.84
C ASP A 117 -10.83 -0.50 21.74
N LEU A 118 -9.89 -1.42 21.88
CA LEU A 118 -8.47 -1.10 21.92
C LEU A 118 -7.94 -0.57 20.57
N ALA A 119 -8.56 -0.95 19.45
CA ALA A 119 -8.16 -0.45 18.13
C ALA A 119 -8.40 1.06 18.01
N THR A 120 -9.61 1.50 18.33
CA THR A 120 -9.99 2.92 18.31
C THR A 120 -9.12 3.73 19.27
N LEU A 121 -8.87 3.21 20.48
CA LEU A 121 -8.03 3.90 21.47
C LEU A 121 -6.57 3.99 21.06
N VAL A 122 -6.00 2.95 20.45
CA VAL A 122 -4.63 2.99 19.95
C VAL A 122 -4.50 4.01 18.82
N GLU A 123 -5.49 4.13 17.94
CA GLU A 123 -5.49 5.18 16.92
C GLU A 123 -5.51 6.59 17.54
N ASP A 124 -6.32 6.81 18.59
CA ASP A 124 -6.41 8.09 19.30
C ASP A 124 -5.10 8.41 20.04
N GLU A 125 -4.53 7.44 20.76
CA GLU A 125 -3.26 7.59 21.48
C GLU A 125 -2.10 7.90 20.51
N VAL A 126 -2.06 7.20 19.38
CA VAL A 126 -1.10 7.46 18.30
C VAL A 126 -1.29 8.87 17.75
N LEU A 127 -2.53 9.30 17.52
CA LEU A 127 -2.83 10.65 17.05
C LEU A 127 -2.39 11.71 18.07
N ALA A 128 -2.67 11.51 19.36
CA ALA A 128 -2.31 12.41 20.43
C ALA A 128 -0.79 12.59 20.56
N HIS A 129 -0.02 11.49 20.46
CA HIS A 129 1.43 11.52 20.60
C HIS A 129 2.17 11.97 19.34
N THR A 130 1.69 11.57 18.15
CA THR A 130 2.41 11.80 16.89
C THR A 130 1.85 12.95 16.07
N GLY A 131 0.65 13.44 16.41
CA GLY A 131 -0.11 14.41 15.62
C GLY A 131 -0.57 13.86 14.26
N ARG A 132 -0.44 12.55 14.01
CA ARG A 132 -0.77 11.91 12.74
C ARG A 132 -1.69 10.72 12.95
N LYS A 133 -2.75 10.65 12.13
CA LYS A 133 -3.63 9.49 12.12
C LYS A 133 -2.94 8.32 11.39
N PRO A 134 -2.88 7.12 11.99
CA PRO A 134 -2.32 5.96 11.30
C PRO A 134 -3.24 5.52 10.15
N ILE A 135 -2.67 4.97 9.06
CA ILE A 135 -3.48 4.33 8.01
C ILE A 135 -4.05 3.00 8.51
N ARG A 136 -3.25 2.32 9.32
CA ARG A 136 -3.57 0.98 9.80
C ARG A 136 -2.94 0.77 11.17
N ALA A 137 -3.74 0.31 12.11
CA ALA A 137 -3.31 -0.17 13.41
C ALA A 137 -3.94 -1.54 13.63
N TYR A 138 -3.13 -2.54 13.97
CA TYR A 138 -3.64 -3.87 14.29
C TYR A 138 -2.71 -4.62 15.25
N GLN A 139 -3.30 -5.54 16.02
CA GLN A 139 -2.55 -6.41 16.91
C GLN A 139 -1.70 -7.40 16.12
N SER A 140 -0.47 -7.61 16.57
CA SER A 140 0.44 -8.58 15.96
C SER A 140 -0.14 -9.99 16.04
N ARG A 141 0.08 -10.77 14.97
CA ARG A 141 -0.34 -12.18 14.89
C ARG A 141 0.37 -13.10 15.88
N LEU A 142 1.42 -12.61 16.55
CA LEU A 142 2.13 -13.34 17.59
C LEU A 142 1.29 -13.53 18.87
N GLY A 143 0.15 -12.84 18.97
CA GLY A 143 -0.80 -13.00 20.06
C GLY A 143 -0.39 -12.26 21.32
N VAL A 144 -1.16 -12.49 22.38
CA VAL A 144 -0.92 -11.91 23.71
C VAL A 144 0.10 -12.77 24.44
N ASN A 145 1.08 -12.13 25.08
CA ASN A 145 2.01 -12.82 25.96
C ASN A 145 1.24 -13.39 27.16
N PRO A 146 1.21 -14.72 27.37
CA PRO A 146 0.42 -15.34 28.43
C PRO A 146 0.93 -15.01 29.85
N VAL A 147 2.17 -14.53 29.99
CA VAL A 147 2.78 -14.19 31.29
C VAL A 147 2.51 -12.73 31.66
N THR A 148 2.66 -11.81 30.70
CA THR A 148 2.55 -10.36 30.96
C THR A 148 1.21 -9.76 30.54
N ASN A 149 0.36 -10.53 29.84
CA ASN A 149 -0.90 -10.07 29.25
C ASN A 149 -0.74 -8.85 28.30
N GLU A 150 0.45 -8.73 27.71
CA GLU A 150 0.83 -7.68 26.78
C GLU A 150 0.70 -8.15 25.33
N VAL A 151 0.38 -7.23 24.43
CA VAL A 151 0.30 -7.45 22.99
C VAL A 151 1.14 -6.40 22.26
N SER A 152 1.78 -6.81 21.18
CA SER A 152 2.48 -5.89 20.28
C SER A 152 1.51 -5.38 19.22
N TRP A 153 1.47 -4.07 19.02
CA TRP A 153 0.71 -3.43 17.95
C TRP A 153 1.60 -3.11 16.75
N VAL A 154 1.04 -3.28 15.56
CA VAL A 154 1.67 -2.87 14.31
C VAL A 154 0.92 -1.66 13.78
N VAL A 155 1.61 -0.53 13.72
CA VAL A 155 1.05 0.75 13.29
C VAL A 155 1.77 1.21 12.03
N SER A 156 1.01 1.49 10.98
CA SER A 156 1.53 1.92 9.67
C SER A 156 1.08 3.34 9.34
N PHE A 157 2.05 4.17 8.97
CA PHE A 157 1.84 5.55 8.52
C PHE A 157 2.23 5.70 7.05
N SER A 158 1.57 6.62 6.33
CA SER A 158 2.10 7.18 5.09
C SER A 158 2.71 8.54 5.36
N THR A 159 3.73 8.90 4.59
CA THR A 159 4.22 10.28 4.47
C THR A 159 3.29 11.12 3.64
#